data_AF-A0A968AN79-F1
#
_entry.id   AF-A0A968AN79-F1
#
_cell.length_a   1.000
_cell.length_b   1.000
_cell.length_c   1.000
_cell.angle_alpha   90.00
_cell.angle_beta   90.00
_cell.angle_gamma   90.00
#
_symmetry.space_group_name_H-M   'P 1'
#
loop_
_entity.id
_entity.type
_entity.pdbx_description
1 polymer ?
#
loop_
_entity_poly.entity_id
_entity_poly.type
_entity_poly.pdbx_seq_one_letter_code
_entity_poly.pdbx_strand_id
1 'polypeptide(L)'
;WRTTAQNYNLNRDFMKADAPEMQAWLRLFNRWLPDLLVDCHVTDGADYQYAVTYGIAKDHSVSEPLQKWITEVFEPYLNEKMKNDGFPMFPYIWFKQRPDIQKGLVSFIGSPRYSTGYGAIQNRIFFLIETHMLKDYKTRVTATYHLLKRVIELCNKEKDTLKQVNQLADKQTKAELAGSSFPLSL
;
A
#
# COMPACT_ATOMS: atom_id res chain seq x y z
N TRP A 1 4.86 -9.31 19.71
CA TRP A 1 5.32 -7.91 19.82
C TRP A 1 5.31 -7.28 18.45
N ARG A 2 4.96 -6.00 18.32
CA ARG A 2 4.91 -5.28 17.02
C ARG A 2 6.16 -4.46 16.73
N THR A 3 6.90 -4.10 17.76
CA THR A 3 8.08 -3.25 17.69
C THR A 3 9.35 -4.08 17.64
N THR A 4 10.45 -3.45 17.22
CA THR A 4 11.80 -4.03 17.29
C THR A 4 12.25 -4.22 18.75
N ALA A 5 13.41 -4.86 18.96
CA ALA A 5 13.99 -5.00 20.31
C ALA A 5 14.30 -3.65 20.99
N GLN A 6 14.47 -2.57 20.22
CA GLN A 6 14.66 -1.21 20.70
C GLN A 6 13.34 -0.43 20.84
N ASN A 7 12.20 -1.12 20.71
CA ASN A 7 10.86 -0.57 20.77
C ASN A 7 10.49 0.42 19.63
N TYR A 8 11.18 0.35 18.48
CA TYR A 8 10.80 1.11 17.30
C TYR A 8 9.68 0.41 16.52
N ASN A 9 8.76 1.20 15.98
CA ASN A 9 7.73 0.71 15.06
C ASN A 9 8.16 1.01 13.62
N LEU A 10 8.61 -0.03 12.90
CA LEU A 10 9.08 0.13 11.52
C LEU A 10 7.98 0.70 10.60
N ASN A 11 6.71 0.31 10.79
CA ASN A 11 5.60 0.89 10.01
C ASN A 11 5.17 2.30 10.48
N ARG A 12 6.06 3.04 11.14
CA ARG A 12 5.96 4.48 11.44
C ARG A 12 7.23 5.25 11.08
N ASP A 13 8.24 4.55 10.54
CA ASP A 13 9.62 5.04 10.51
C ASP A 13 10.11 5.36 9.09
N PHE A 14 9.25 5.25 8.06
CA PHE A 14 9.62 5.46 6.66
C PHE A 14 10.20 6.84 6.35
N MET A 15 9.87 7.87 7.16
CA MET A 15 10.43 9.21 7.03
C MET A 15 11.52 9.53 8.04
N LYS A 16 11.37 9.05 9.28
CA LYS A 16 12.29 9.39 10.37
C LYS A 16 13.55 8.54 10.30
N ALA A 17 13.41 7.28 9.90
CA ALA A 17 14.47 6.30 9.74
C ALA A 17 15.37 6.16 10.98
N ASP A 18 14.77 6.14 12.18
CA ASP A 18 15.48 5.94 13.44
C ASP A 18 16.05 4.53 13.56
N ALA A 19 15.30 3.53 13.10
CA ALA A 19 15.65 2.13 13.26
C ALA A 19 16.71 1.71 12.22
N PRO A 20 17.77 0.98 12.62
CA PRO A 20 18.79 0.50 11.68
C PRO A 20 18.20 -0.38 10.57
N GLU A 21 17.15 -1.16 10.87
CA GLU A 21 16.42 -1.96 9.88
C GLU A 21 15.73 -1.08 8.84
N MET A 22 15.11 0.02 9.27
CA MET A 22 14.45 0.97 8.36
C MET A 22 15.48 1.69 7.50
N GLN A 23 16.61 2.12 8.06
CA GLN A 23 17.69 2.72 7.28
C GLN A 23 18.24 1.77 6.22
N ALA A 24 18.43 0.49 6.55
CA ALA A 24 18.88 -0.52 5.60
C ALA A 24 17.83 -0.77 4.51
N TRP A 25 16.56 -0.88 4.90
CA TRP A 25 15.44 -1.07 3.99
C TRP A 25 15.30 0.12 3.02
N LEU A 26 15.38 1.36 3.51
CA LEU A 26 15.30 2.57 2.68
C LEU A 26 16.47 2.65 1.69
N ARG A 27 17.68 2.27 2.09
CA ARG A 27 18.82 2.19 1.15
C ARG A 27 18.58 1.17 0.03
N LEU A 28 18.05 -0.01 0.37
CA LEU A 28 17.70 -1.03 -0.62
C LEU A 28 16.59 -0.52 -1.55
N PHE A 29 15.50 -0.03 -0.98
CA PHE A 29 14.35 0.45 -1.71
C PHE A 29 14.73 1.59 -2.67
N ASN A 30 15.47 2.60 -2.21
CA ASN A 30 15.85 3.73 -3.07
C ASN A 30 16.89 3.35 -4.14
N ARG A 31 17.70 2.31 -3.90
CA ARG A 31 18.65 1.81 -4.91
C ARG A 31 17.95 1.02 -6.01
N TRP A 32 16.93 0.24 -5.66
CA TRP A 32 16.21 -0.60 -6.61
C TRP A 32 15.04 0.14 -7.28
N LEU A 33 14.32 0.94 -6.49
CA LEU A 33 13.12 1.70 -6.83
C LEU A 33 12.08 0.85 -7.60
N PRO A 34 11.53 -0.20 -6.97
CA PRO A 34 10.61 -1.12 -7.64
C PRO A 34 9.35 -0.41 -8.12
N ASP A 35 8.78 -0.92 -9.22
CA ASP A 35 7.56 -0.36 -9.82
C ASP A 35 6.32 -0.49 -8.94
N LEU A 36 6.25 -1.55 -8.12
CA LEU A 36 5.18 -1.85 -7.17
C LEU A 36 5.74 -2.62 -5.98
N LEU A 37 5.23 -2.34 -4.78
CA LEU A 37 5.54 -3.06 -3.54
C LEU A 37 4.26 -3.56 -2.88
N VAL A 38 4.26 -4.81 -2.42
CA VAL A 38 3.20 -5.36 -1.57
C VAL A 38 3.67 -5.44 -0.12
N ASP A 39 3.00 -4.72 0.76
CA ASP A 39 3.29 -4.66 2.19
C ASP A 39 2.35 -5.62 2.94
N CYS A 40 2.92 -6.71 3.47
CA CYS A 40 2.14 -7.84 4.00
C CYS A 40 1.92 -7.73 5.51
N HIS A 41 0.69 -7.44 5.92
CA HIS A 41 0.33 -7.24 7.31
C HIS A 41 -0.75 -8.22 7.82
N VAL A 42 -0.83 -8.29 9.16
CA VAL A 42 -1.94 -8.92 9.88
C VAL A 42 -2.51 -7.89 10.84
N THR A 43 -3.80 -7.59 10.71
CA THR A 43 -4.51 -6.63 11.53
C THR A 43 -5.17 -7.30 12.74
N ASP A 44 -5.19 -6.58 13.86
CA ASP A 44 -6.04 -6.82 15.03
C ASP A 44 -7.17 -5.80 15.14
N GLY A 45 -7.48 -5.11 14.04
CA GLY A 45 -8.42 -4.00 13.97
C GLY A 45 -9.85 -4.42 14.29
N ALA A 46 -10.73 -4.40 13.30
CA ALA A 46 -12.13 -4.76 13.50
C ALA A 46 -12.47 -6.09 12.82
N ASP A 47 -13.32 -6.87 13.47
CA ASP A 47 -13.72 -8.17 12.96
C ASP A 47 -14.61 -7.99 11.73
N TYR A 48 -14.08 -8.37 10.57
CA TYR A 48 -14.75 -8.32 9.29
C TYR A 48 -14.93 -9.73 8.73
N GLN A 49 -15.92 -9.90 7.85
CA GLN A 49 -16.17 -11.17 7.16
C GLN A 49 -14.99 -11.60 6.25
N TYR A 50 -14.27 -10.63 5.68
CA TYR A 50 -13.23 -10.86 4.70
C TYR A 50 -11.93 -11.40 5.33
N ALA A 51 -11.30 -12.37 4.66
CA ALA A 51 -10.00 -12.89 5.08
C ALA A 51 -8.85 -11.90 4.82
N VAL A 52 -9.03 -11.05 3.80
CA VAL A 52 -8.07 -10.04 3.37
C VAL A 52 -8.80 -8.71 3.20
N THR A 53 -8.23 -7.68 3.79
CA THR A 53 -8.54 -6.28 3.47
C THR A 53 -7.30 -5.60 2.91
N TYR A 54 -7.44 -4.46 2.26
CA TYR A 54 -6.29 -3.82 1.62
C TYR A 54 -6.32 -2.30 1.68
N GLY A 55 -5.15 -1.68 1.68
CA GLY A 55 -4.96 -0.24 1.60
C GLY A 55 -4.05 0.11 0.43
N ILE A 56 -4.42 1.14 -0.34
CA ILE A 56 -3.62 1.66 -1.44
C ILE A 56 -3.87 3.16 -1.56
N ALA A 57 -2.82 3.94 -1.78
CA ALA A 57 -2.97 5.37 -2.05
C ALA A 57 -3.54 5.54 -3.46
N LYS A 58 -4.77 6.07 -3.55
CA LYS A 58 -5.51 6.19 -4.83
C LYS A 58 -6.37 7.44 -4.93
N ASP A 59 -6.38 8.27 -3.88
CA ASP A 59 -7.09 9.54 -3.88
C ASP A 59 -6.16 10.62 -4.47
N HIS A 60 -6.42 11.91 -4.20
CA HIS A 60 -5.54 13.02 -4.61
C HIS A 60 -4.13 13.00 -3.97
N SER A 61 -3.74 11.90 -3.31
CA SER A 61 -2.41 11.69 -2.74
C SER A 61 -1.40 11.08 -3.72
N VAL A 62 -1.84 10.67 -4.92
CA VAL A 62 -0.98 10.15 -5.99
C VAL A 62 -1.20 10.91 -7.29
N SER A 63 -0.23 10.85 -8.20
CA SER A 63 -0.35 11.44 -9.55
C SER A 63 -1.52 10.82 -10.33
N GLU A 64 -2.14 11.61 -11.22
CA GLU A 64 -3.29 11.18 -12.03
C GLU A 64 -3.05 9.86 -12.84
N PRO A 65 -1.89 9.63 -13.50
CA PRO A 65 -1.66 8.38 -14.22
C PRO A 65 -1.70 7.15 -13.31
N LEU A 66 -1.13 7.25 -12.11
CA LEU A 66 -1.16 6.18 -11.11
C LEU A 66 -2.57 5.96 -10.57
N GLN A 67 -3.28 7.04 -10.24
CA GLN A 67 -4.66 6.96 -9.77
C GLN A 67 -5.54 6.19 -10.76
N LYS A 68 -5.51 6.57 -12.04
CA LYS A 68 -6.28 5.91 -13.10
C LYS A 68 -5.96 4.43 -13.22
N TRP A 69 -4.67 4.08 -13.26
CA TRP A 69 -4.27 2.67 -13.35
C TRP A 69 -4.72 1.87 -12.12
N ILE A 70 -4.64 2.44 -10.92
CA ILE A 70 -5.09 1.79 -9.69
C ILE A 70 -6.60 1.54 -9.75
N THR A 71 -7.40 2.56 -10.06
CA THR A 71 -8.86 2.49 -9.95
C THR A 71 -9.52 1.76 -11.12
N GLU A 72 -8.93 1.81 -12.31
CA GLU A 72 -9.52 1.24 -13.53
C GLU A 72 -8.94 -0.15 -13.86
N VAL A 73 -7.72 -0.47 -13.41
CA VAL A 73 -7.04 -1.72 -13.77
C VAL A 73 -6.73 -2.57 -12.53
N PHE A 74 -5.98 -2.03 -11.58
CA PHE A 74 -5.43 -2.82 -10.47
C PHE A 74 -6.51 -3.34 -9.50
N GLU A 75 -7.33 -2.45 -8.95
CA GLU A 75 -8.37 -2.85 -7.99
C GLU A 75 -9.45 -3.74 -8.63
N PRO A 76 -10.02 -3.43 -9.82
CA PRO A 76 -11.02 -4.28 -10.44
C PRO A 76 -10.51 -5.68 -10.73
N TYR A 77 -9.29 -5.79 -11.27
CA TYR A 77 -8.67 -7.08 -11.58
C TYR A 77 -8.50 -7.92 -10.31
N LEU A 78 -7.90 -7.37 -9.25
CA LEU A 78 -7.66 -8.13 -8.04
C LEU A 78 -8.96 -8.52 -7.34
N ASN A 79 -9.93 -7.61 -7.25
CA ASN A 79 -11.23 -7.92 -6.63
C ASN A 79 -11.96 -9.05 -7.37
N GLU A 80 -11.94 -9.05 -8.70
CA GLU A 80 -12.52 -10.14 -9.51
C GLU A 80 -11.78 -11.47 -9.29
N LYS A 81 -10.45 -11.48 -9.43
CA LYS A 81 -9.66 -12.72 -9.33
C LYS A 81 -9.69 -13.31 -7.92
N MET A 82 -9.61 -12.47 -6.90
CA MET A 82 -9.66 -12.91 -5.51
C MET A 82 -11.05 -13.43 -5.12
N LYS A 83 -12.13 -12.82 -5.63
CA LYS A 83 -13.48 -13.37 -5.49
C LYS A 83 -13.60 -14.76 -6.12
N ASN A 84 -13.05 -14.95 -7.32
CA ASN A 84 -13.07 -16.25 -8.02
C ASN A 84 -12.21 -17.31 -7.32
N ASP A 85 -11.14 -16.89 -6.64
CA ASP A 85 -10.30 -17.75 -5.79
C ASP A 85 -10.94 -18.07 -4.42
N GLY A 86 -12.15 -17.58 -4.15
CA GLY A 86 -12.88 -17.81 -2.90
C GLY A 86 -12.50 -16.88 -1.75
N PHE A 87 -11.70 -15.84 -2.02
CA PHE A 87 -11.22 -14.88 -1.03
C PHE A 87 -11.63 -13.45 -1.43
N PRO A 88 -12.94 -13.11 -1.44
CA PRO A 88 -13.35 -11.74 -1.72
C PRO A 88 -12.65 -10.77 -0.77
N MET A 89 -12.27 -9.61 -1.29
CA MET A 89 -11.53 -8.59 -0.55
C MET A 89 -12.40 -7.36 -0.31
N PHE A 90 -11.97 -6.52 0.62
CA PHE A 90 -12.60 -5.24 0.90
C PHE A 90 -11.56 -4.18 1.29
N PRO A 91 -11.79 -2.89 1.00
CA PRO A 91 -10.91 -1.83 1.47
C PRO A 91 -10.71 -1.88 2.99
N TYR A 92 -9.50 -1.57 3.44
CA TYR A 92 -9.17 -1.50 4.85
C TYR A 92 -9.81 -0.26 5.47
N ILE A 93 -10.61 -0.49 6.49
CA ILE A 93 -11.46 0.52 7.12
C ILE A 93 -11.42 0.37 8.65
N TRP A 94 -12.01 1.35 9.32
CA TRP A 94 -12.23 1.36 10.75
C TRP A 94 -13.69 1.72 11.05
N PHE A 95 -14.20 1.28 12.20
CA PHE A 95 -15.47 1.81 12.70
C PHE A 95 -15.28 3.25 13.17
N LYS A 96 -16.17 4.15 12.74
CA LYS A 96 -16.14 5.55 13.18
C LYS A 96 -16.26 5.66 14.70
N GLN A 97 -17.08 4.79 15.30
CA GLN A 97 -17.26 4.69 16.74
C GLN A 97 -17.60 3.24 17.10
N ARG A 98 -16.95 2.68 18.12
CA ARG A 98 -17.32 1.36 18.68
C ARG A 98 -18.20 1.53 19.92
N PRO A 99 -19.18 0.63 20.16
CA PRO A 99 -19.58 -0.49 19.32
C PRO A 99 -20.62 -0.13 18.23
N ASP A 100 -21.05 1.13 18.15
CA ASP A 100 -22.14 1.57 17.27
C ASP A 100 -21.73 1.65 15.79
N ILE A 101 -21.92 0.55 15.07
CA ILE A 101 -21.63 0.44 13.63
C ILE A 101 -22.51 1.36 12.77
N GLN A 102 -23.66 1.85 13.27
CA GLN A 102 -24.54 2.74 12.52
C GLN A 102 -23.91 4.14 12.34
N LYS A 103 -22.91 4.49 13.16
CA LYS A 103 -22.11 5.71 12.97
C LYS A 103 -21.24 5.67 11.72
N GLY A 104 -21.10 4.50 11.08
CA GLY A 104 -20.46 4.34 9.79
C GLY A 104 -19.00 3.90 9.86
N LEU A 105 -18.40 3.81 8.67
CA LEU A 105 -17.04 3.35 8.44
C LEU A 105 -16.16 4.54 8.04
N VAL A 106 -14.89 4.50 8.43
CA VAL A 106 -13.90 5.51 8.04
C VAL A 106 -12.66 4.82 7.47
N SER A 107 -12.01 5.51 6.54
CA SER A 107 -10.66 5.22 6.08
C SER A 107 -9.79 6.46 6.28
N PHE A 108 -8.48 6.33 6.12
CA PHE A 108 -7.56 7.45 6.22
C PHE A 108 -6.49 7.37 5.14
N ILE A 109 -6.02 8.53 4.71
CA ILE A 109 -4.84 8.65 3.85
C ILE A 109 -3.61 8.61 4.76
N GLY A 110 -2.75 7.61 4.56
CA GLY A 110 -1.51 7.48 5.33
C GLY A 110 -0.54 8.61 5.01
N SER A 111 -0.04 9.31 6.04
CA SER A 111 1.08 10.23 5.84
C SER A 111 2.36 9.46 5.44
N PRO A 112 3.40 10.14 4.93
CA PRO A 112 4.62 9.47 4.46
C PRO A 112 5.38 8.64 5.50
N ARG A 113 5.04 8.74 6.78
CA ARG A 113 5.59 7.87 7.83
C ARG A 113 5.12 6.41 7.73
N TYR A 114 4.05 6.15 6.98
CA TYR A 114 3.52 4.82 6.69
C TYR A 114 3.95 4.37 5.30
N SER A 115 4.00 3.06 5.05
CA SER A 115 4.41 2.49 3.77
C SER A 115 3.60 3.03 2.57
N THR A 116 2.27 3.02 2.63
CA THR A 116 1.41 3.50 1.53
C THR A 116 1.59 4.99 1.24
N GLY A 117 1.77 5.81 2.29
CA GLY A 117 2.04 7.24 2.15
C GLY A 117 3.45 7.52 1.62
N TYR A 118 4.43 6.72 2.03
CA TYR A 118 5.80 6.81 1.54
C TYR A 118 5.88 6.47 0.04
N GLY A 119 5.23 5.37 -0.37
CA GLY A 119 5.13 4.99 -1.78
C GLY A 119 4.52 6.10 -2.64
N ALA A 120 3.43 6.72 -2.14
CA ALA A 120 2.75 7.81 -2.83
C ALA A 120 3.68 8.98 -3.16
N ILE A 121 4.49 9.45 -2.19
CA ILE A 121 5.45 10.55 -2.43
C ILE A 121 6.66 10.16 -3.30
N GLN A 122 6.87 8.85 -3.51
CA GLN A 122 7.89 8.32 -4.40
C GLN A 122 7.35 8.02 -5.81
N ASN A 123 6.08 8.37 -6.10
CA ASN A 123 5.38 7.95 -7.32
C ASN A 123 5.45 6.44 -7.55
N ARG A 124 5.36 5.63 -6.48
CA ARG A 124 5.35 4.17 -6.55
C ARG A 124 4.15 3.61 -5.81
N ILE A 125 3.63 2.51 -6.33
CA ILE A 125 2.45 1.86 -5.77
C ILE A 125 2.88 0.99 -4.60
N PHE A 126 2.40 1.34 -3.41
CA PHE A 126 2.53 0.53 -2.21
C PHE A 126 1.16 -0.04 -1.86
N PHE A 127 1.02 -1.35 -2.03
CA PHE A 127 -0.20 -2.08 -1.78
C PHE A 127 -0.13 -2.78 -0.42
N LEU A 128 -0.79 -2.21 0.57
CA LEU A 128 -0.90 -2.80 1.90
C LEU A 128 -1.98 -3.88 1.88
N ILE A 129 -1.65 -5.07 2.36
CA ILE A 129 -2.63 -6.12 2.64
C ILE A 129 -2.72 -6.33 4.14
N GLU A 130 -3.95 -6.44 4.65
CA GLU A 130 -4.25 -6.63 6.05
C GLU A 130 -5.12 -7.88 6.17
N THR A 131 -4.48 -9.01 6.49
CA THR A 131 -5.20 -10.24 6.86
C THR A 131 -5.68 -10.17 8.30
N HIS A 132 -6.79 -10.81 8.64
CA HIS A 132 -7.40 -10.59 9.96
C HIS A 132 -6.99 -11.65 10.99
N MET A 133 -6.46 -11.24 12.15
CA MET A 133 -5.93 -12.17 13.17
C MET A 133 -6.96 -13.18 13.72
N LEU A 134 -8.25 -12.86 13.64
CA LEU A 134 -9.34 -13.76 14.05
C LEU A 134 -9.64 -14.87 13.03
N LYS A 135 -9.04 -14.85 11.84
CA LYS A 135 -9.08 -15.97 10.90
C LYS A 135 -7.95 -16.93 11.22
N ASP A 136 -8.22 -18.23 11.03
CA ASP A 136 -7.22 -19.26 11.27
C ASP A 136 -5.98 -19.05 10.37
N TYR A 137 -4.84 -19.58 10.83
CA TYR A 137 -3.56 -19.38 10.16
C TYR A 137 -3.57 -19.89 8.71
N LYS A 138 -4.21 -21.03 8.44
CA LYS A 138 -4.28 -21.61 7.10
C LYS A 138 -5.05 -20.69 6.16
N THR A 139 -6.18 -20.16 6.60
CA THR A 139 -6.98 -19.19 5.82
C THR A 139 -6.14 -17.95 5.49
N ARG A 140 -5.44 -17.36 6.47
CA ARG A 140 -4.60 -16.17 6.22
C ARG A 140 -3.49 -16.43 5.22
N VAL A 141 -2.73 -17.52 5.40
CA VAL A 141 -1.63 -17.89 4.50
C VAL A 141 -2.15 -18.16 3.09
N THR A 142 -3.25 -18.91 2.97
CA THR A 142 -3.83 -19.26 1.67
C THR A 142 -4.32 -18.01 0.94
N ALA A 143 -5.03 -17.11 1.63
CA ALA A 143 -5.53 -15.88 1.05
C ALA A 143 -4.40 -14.93 0.61
N THR A 144 -3.34 -14.79 1.43
CA THR A 144 -2.13 -14.02 1.05
C THR A 144 -1.45 -14.63 -0.18
N TYR A 145 -1.32 -15.96 -0.24
CA TYR A 145 -0.71 -16.64 -1.39
C TYR A 145 -1.48 -16.36 -2.69
N HIS A 146 -2.80 -16.53 -2.67
CA HIS A 146 -3.65 -16.23 -3.82
C HIS A 146 -3.51 -14.78 -4.24
N LEU A 147 -3.57 -13.85 -3.29
CA LEU A 147 -3.41 -12.42 -3.58
C LEU A 147 -2.07 -12.11 -4.24
N LEU A 148 -0.96 -12.57 -3.65
CA LEU A 148 0.38 -12.29 -4.19
C LEU A 148 0.54 -12.89 -5.59
N LYS A 149 0.01 -14.09 -5.82
CA LYS A 149 -0.03 -14.69 -7.15
C LYS A 149 -0.79 -13.81 -8.14
N ARG A 150 -1.98 -13.31 -7.80
CA ARG A 150 -2.76 -12.43 -8.68
C ARG A 150 -2.09 -11.08 -8.92
N VAL A 151 -1.41 -10.51 -7.93
CA VAL A 151 -0.60 -9.30 -8.12
C VAL A 151 0.53 -9.56 -9.12
N ILE A 152 1.29 -10.64 -8.96
CA ILE A 152 2.39 -10.99 -9.88
C ILE A 152 1.88 -11.24 -11.30
N GLU A 153 0.76 -11.97 -11.45
CA GLU A 153 0.12 -12.19 -12.75
C GLU A 153 -0.27 -10.87 -13.42
N LEU A 154 -0.86 -9.94 -12.67
CA LEU A 154 -1.22 -8.62 -13.20
C LEU A 154 0.02 -7.80 -13.56
N CYS A 155 1.04 -7.76 -12.69
CA CYS A 155 2.29 -7.05 -12.97
C CYS A 155 2.97 -7.60 -14.23
N ASN A 156 2.92 -8.91 -14.48
CA ASN A 156 3.45 -9.49 -15.71
C ASN A 156 2.61 -9.11 -16.94
N LYS A 157 1.28 -9.13 -16.81
CA LYS A 157 0.34 -8.76 -17.88
C LYS A 157 0.46 -7.28 -18.26
N GLU A 158 0.55 -6.41 -17.27
CA GLU A 158 0.54 -4.93 -17.39
C GLU A 158 1.94 -4.33 -17.23
N LYS A 159 3.01 -5.11 -17.46
CA LYS A 159 4.40 -4.71 -17.17
C LYS A 159 4.81 -3.39 -17.82
N ASP A 160 4.37 -3.16 -19.05
CA ASP A 160 4.74 -1.99 -19.84
C ASP A 160 3.90 -0.77 -19.40
N THR A 161 2.60 -0.98 -19.19
CA THR A 161 1.68 0.03 -18.63
C THR A 161 2.13 0.50 -17.26
N LEU A 162 2.47 -0.43 -16.35
CA LEU A 162 2.91 -0.12 -14.98
C LEU A 162 4.18 0.75 -14.99
N LYS A 163 5.18 0.38 -15.80
CA LYS A 163 6.40 1.18 -15.96
C LYS A 163 6.08 2.56 -16.54
N GLN A 164 5.20 2.62 -17.54
CA GLN A 164 4.82 3.86 -18.19
C GLN A 164 4.14 4.82 -17.22
N VAL A 165 3.18 4.35 -16.40
CA VAL A 165 2.48 5.23 -15.45
C VAL A 165 3.42 5.75 -14.35
N ASN A 166 4.37 4.93 -13.87
CA ASN A 166 5.42 5.37 -12.95
C ASN A 166 6.31 6.46 -13.59
N GLN A 167 6.74 6.26 -14.83
CA GLN A 167 7.56 7.24 -15.55
C GLN A 167 6.83 8.56 -15.82
N LEU A 168 5.53 8.48 -16.16
CA LEU A 168 4.70 9.67 -16.36
C LEU A 168 4.53 10.46 -15.06
N ALA A 169 4.27 9.77 -13.95
CA ALA A 169 4.20 10.38 -12.62
C ALA A 169 5.53 11.10 -12.28
N ASP A 170 6.66 10.42 -12.45
CA ASP A 170 8.00 11.00 -12.22
C ASP A 170 8.26 12.23 -13.09
N LYS A 171 7.82 12.20 -14.36
CA LYS A 171 7.98 13.33 -15.29
C LYS A 171 7.11 14.52 -14.89
N GLN A 172 5.87 14.28 -14.46
CA GLN A 172 4.95 15.34 -14.01
C GLN A 172 5.52 16.06 -12.78
N THR A 173 5.93 15.33 -11.75
CA THR A 173 6.54 15.91 -10.54
C THR A 173 7.79 16.73 -10.86
N LYS A 174 8.65 16.25 -11.76
CA LYS A 174 9.85 17.00 -12.20
C LYS A 174 9.50 18.28 -12.96
N ALA A 175 8.48 18.25 -13.81
CA ALA A 175 8.09 19.40 -14.62
C ALA A 175 7.52 20.55 -13.75
N GLU A 176 6.80 20.23 -12.67
CA GLU A 176 6.31 21.21 -11.70
C GLU A 176 7.44 21.93 -10.96
N LEU A 177 8.56 21.25 -10.75
CA LEU A 177 9.73 21.81 -10.05
C LEU A 177 10.79 22.38 -10.99
N ALA A 178 10.71 22.10 -12.30
CA ALA A 178 11.69 22.56 -13.27
C ALA A 178 11.64 24.09 -13.43
N GLY A 179 12.74 24.76 -13.11
CA GLY A 179 12.85 26.22 -13.22
C GLY A 179 12.23 26.99 -12.05
N SER A 180 11.71 26.33 -11.02
CA SER A 180 11.30 26.98 -9.77
C SER A 180 12.45 27.03 -8.77
N SER A 181 12.52 28.10 -7.97
CA SER A 181 13.45 28.18 -6.85
C SER A 181 12.96 27.27 -5.73
N PHE A 182 13.59 26.11 -5.56
CA PHE A 182 13.32 25.23 -4.44
C PHE A 182 14.37 25.45 -3.35
N PRO A 183 13.99 25.92 -2.15
CA PRO A 183 14.94 26.02 -1.05
C PRO A 183 15.31 24.59 -0.61
N LEU A 184 16.51 24.14 -0.98
CA LEU A 184 17.14 23.02 -0.32
C LEU A 184 17.53 23.53 1.07
N SER A 185 16.93 22.99 2.13
CA SER A 185 17.39 23.30 3.48
C SER A 185 18.84 22.86 3.63
N LEU A 186 19.72 23.80 3.97
CA LEU A 186 21.12 23.56 4.34
C LEU A 186 21.22 22.77 5.64
#